data_AF-A0A8B7ZM57-F1
#
_entry.id   AF-A0A8B7ZM57-F1
#
_cell.length_a   1.000
_cell.length_b   1.000
_cell.length_c   1.000
_cell.angle_alpha   90.00
_cell.angle_beta   90.00
_cell.angle_gamma   90.00
#
_symmetry.space_group_name_H-M   'P 1'
#
loop_
_entity.id
_entity.type
_entity.pdbx_description
1 polymer ?
#
loop_
_entity_poly.entity_id
_entity_poly.type
_entity_poly.pdbx_seq_one_letter_code
_entity_poly.pdbx_strand_id
1 'polypeptide(L)'
;MKMAGDSTSSKCSFALTLAYLLFHCFVSCAGQGDEVIGAQEISAETFERKMEAGDLLLVNFIGPGCRNCKEFAPIFDQVNTELLKEKLDIPAVIINNLDIVKHYDFQKLPSLVFFRKTVPILYEGHHEVEEILAWLENTREVQGRFLNDKDFEHLTQASTGATTGDWLVQFCDPERPQCVALQTIWETVAYRLKDRINVATVDTTTNKALVKRFNIAVQKTPTVLLFRKGNQYPYGLFHYGVASLAHFAEQSYKHVQGSPVLPPPAPFDDLTEDIANKLKAVQPGGRGVFVLIVGSLVIFSLVLCKVFLKRGNNQTTGRGPKKGV
;
A
#
# COMPACT_ATOMS: atom_id res chain seq x y z
N MET A 1 83.66 41.82 -45.36
CA MET A 1 82.29 42.35 -45.47
C MET A 1 81.35 41.14 -45.58
N LYS A 2 80.45 40.99 -44.59
CA LYS A 2 79.30 40.06 -44.45
C LYS A 2 79.49 38.57 -44.82
N MET A 3 79.63 37.76 -43.77
CA MET A 3 79.28 36.33 -43.74
C MET A 3 77.75 36.15 -43.79
N ALA A 4 77.32 35.12 -44.49
CA ALA A 4 75.94 34.63 -44.57
C ALA A 4 75.49 34.03 -43.23
N GLY A 5 74.29 34.37 -42.78
CA GLY A 5 73.62 33.78 -41.63
C GLY A 5 72.42 32.96 -42.10
N ASP A 6 72.51 31.66 -41.91
CA ASP A 6 71.55 30.62 -42.32
C ASP A 6 70.32 30.60 -41.39
N SER A 7 69.11 30.70 -41.94
CA SER A 7 67.83 30.82 -41.22
C SER A 7 67.02 29.50 -41.21
N THR A 8 67.68 28.37 -40.96
CA THR A 8 67.06 27.03 -41.06
C THR A 8 66.89 26.30 -39.72
N SER A 9 67.43 26.83 -38.62
CA SER A 9 67.47 26.13 -37.31
C SER A 9 66.18 26.26 -36.45
N SER A 10 65.37 27.31 -36.62
CA SER A 10 64.25 27.59 -35.70
C SER A 10 62.94 26.85 -36.04
N LYS A 11 62.73 26.49 -37.31
CA LYS A 11 61.48 25.83 -37.76
C LYS A 11 61.37 24.36 -37.34
N CYS A 12 62.49 23.69 -37.08
CA CYS A 12 62.50 22.28 -36.66
C CYS A 12 62.12 22.10 -35.18
N SER A 13 62.47 23.07 -34.33
CA SER A 13 62.20 23.02 -32.88
C SER A 13 60.71 23.19 -32.54
N PHE A 14 59.96 23.97 -33.33
CA PHE A 14 58.51 24.16 -33.16
C PHE A 14 57.67 22.96 -33.64
N ALA A 15 58.13 22.24 -34.67
CA ALA A 15 57.44 21.06 -35.17
C ALA A 15 57.55 19.87 -34.20
N LEU A 16 58.71 19.72 -33.55
CA LEU A 16 58.96 18.68 -32.55
C LEU A 16 58.15 18.89 -31.25
N THR A 17 57.96 20.13 -30.80
CA THR A 17 57.15 20.43 -29.61
C THR A 17 55.65 20.29 -29.86
N LEU A 18 55.16 20.66 -31.05
CA LEU A 18 53.76 20.45 -31.42
C LEU A 18 53.42 18.96 -31.57
N ALA A 19 54.33 18.16 -32.13
CA ALA A 19 54.19 16.70 -32.20
C ALA A 19 54.22 16.04 -30.81
N TYR A 20 55.06 16.53 -29.89
CA TYR A 20 55.12 16.03 -28.52
C TYR A 20 53.86 16.38 -27.70
N LEU A 21 53.30 17.58 -27.90
CA LEU A 21 52.03 17.99 -27.29
C LEU A 21 50.84 17.21 -27.86
N LEU A 22 50.81 16.96 -29.17
CA LEU A 22 49.78 16.13 -29.80
C LEU A 22 49.89 14.66 -29.38
N PHE A 23 51.11 14.12 -29.22
CA PHE A 23 51.33 12.76 -28.73
C PHE A 23 50.96 12.61 -27.25
N HIS A 24 51.28 13.59 -26.39
CA HIS A 24 50.82 13.60 -25.00
C HIS A 24 49.31 13.81 -24.87
N CYS A 25 48.68 14.56 -25.78
CA CYS A 25 47.22 14.69 -25.82
C CYS A 25 46.55 13.38 -26.26
N PHE A 26 47.14 12.65 -27.23
CA PHE A 26 46.67 11.34 -27.67
C PHE A 26 46.84 10.27 -26.58
N VAL A 27 47.95 10.29 -25.84
CA VAL A 27 48.19 9.39 -24.69
C VAL A 27 47.29 9.74 -23.50
N SER A 28 46.98 11.02 -23.28
CA SER A 28 46.07 11.46 -22.23
C SER A 28 44.59 11.15 -22.53
N CYS A 29 44.24 10.85 -23.79
CA CYS A 29 42.91 10.37 -24.19
C CYS A 29 42.81 8.83 -24.22
N ALA A 30 43.91 8.11 -23.97
CA ALA A 30 43.95 6.65 -23.82
C ALA A 30 43.84 6.21 -22.35
N GLY A 31 43.14 6.99 -21.53
CA GLY A 31 42.95 6.75 -20.10
C GLY A 31 41.53 6.33 -19.75
N GLN A 32 41.44 5.22 -19.01
CA GLN A 32 40.24 4.59 -18.42
C GLN A 32 39.29 3.92 -19.41
N GLY A 33 39.70 2.73 -19.87
CA GLY A 33 38.72 1.65 -19.89
C GLY A 33 38.33 1.41 -18.45
N ASP A 34 37.17 1.94 -18.05
CA ASP A 34 36.65 1.73 -16.70
C ASP A 34 36.57 0.22 -16.45
N GLU A 35 37.27 -0.24 -15.42
CA GLU A 35 37.21 -1.63 -14.99
C GLU A 35 35.78 -1.92 -14.54
N VAL A 36 35.06 -2.72 -15.31
CA VAL A 36 33.69 -3.13 -14.99
C VAL A 36 33.76 -4.17 -13.87
N ILE A 37 33.19 -3.82 -12.73
CA ILE A 37 33.11 -4.68 -11.54
C ILE A 37 31.80 -5.48 -11.62
N GLY A 38 31.91 -6.79 -11.84
CA GLY A 38 30.75 -7.68 -11.92
C GLY A 38 29.98 -7.78 -10.59
N ALA A 39 28.65 -7.86 -10.69
CA ALA A 39 27.81 -8.04 -9.50
C ALA A 39 27.92 -9.47 -8.94
N GLN A 40 27.90 -9.59 -7.61
CA GLN A 40 28.06 -10.88 -6.94
C GLN A 40 26.74 -11.67 -6.90
N GLU A 41 26.78 -12.95 -7.26
CA GLU A 41 25.69 -13.89 -6.97
C GLU A 41 25.74 -14.32 -5.50
N ILE A 42 24.59 -14.24 -4.81
CA ILE A 42 24.47 -14.56 -3.39
C ILE A 42 23.51 -15.72 -3.12
N SER A 43 23.73 -16.43 -2.01
CA SER A 43 22.83 -17.49 -1.54
C SER A 43 21.54 -16.93 -0.94
N ALA A 44 20.49 -17.75 -0.89
CA ALA A 44 19.22 -17.43 -0.24
C ALA A 44 19.42 -16.98 1.22
N GLU A 45 20.23 -17.71 1.99
CA GLU A 45 20.56 -17.37 3.38
C GLU A 45 21.25 -16.00 3.52
N THR A 46 22.09 -15.63 2.54
CA THR A 46 22.77 -14.32 2.56
C THR A 46 21.81 -13.21 2.19
N PHE A 47 20.89 -13.47 1.27
CA PHE A 47 19.81 -12.54 0.93
C PHE A 47 18.90 -12.28 2.12
N GLU A 48 18.44 -13.33 2.80
CA GLU A 48 17.58 -13.21 4.00
C GLU A 48 18.26 -12.38 5.09
N ARG A 49 19.53 -12.65 5.42
CA ARG A 49 20.29 -11.86 6.39
C ARG A 49 20.40 -10.38 6.00
N LYS A 50 20.55 -10.07 4.71
CA LYS A 50 20.58 -8.68 4.22
C LYS A 50 19.22 -8.00 4.34
N MET A 51 18.13 -8.73 4.13
CA MET A 51 16.77 -8.21 4.35
C MET A 51 16.50 -7.94 5.84
N GLU A 52 16.95 -8.83 6.73
CA GLU A 52 16.83 -8.67 8.18
C GLU A 52 17.66 -7.50 8.73
N ALA A 53 18.85 -7.26 8.18
CA ALA A 53 19.67 -6.10 8.51
C ALA A 53 18.98 -4.77 8.17
N GLY A 54 18.01 -4.79 7.25
CA GLY A 54 17.29 -3.61 6.81
C GLY A 54 18.10 -2.70 5.88
N ASP A 55 19.05 -3.27 5.15
CA ASP A 55 19.90 -2.54 4.22
C ASP A 55 19.12 -2.14 2.96
N LEU A 56 19.64 -1.13 2.24
CA LEU A 56 19.26 -0.93 0.84
C LEU A 56 19.92 -2.05 0.01
N LEU A 57 19.20 -2.64 -0.93
CA LEU A 57 19.76 -3.71 -1.77
C LEU A 57 19.15 -3.69 -3.17
N LEU A 58 20.01 -3.62 -4.18
CA LEU A 58 19.58 -3.82 -5.57
C LEU A 58 19.78 -5.27 -5.96
N VAL A 59 18.72 -5.92 -6.45
CA VAL A 59 18.72 -7.35 -6.74
C VAL A 59 18.28 -7.59 -8.16
N ASN A 60 19.11 -8.30 -8.92
CA ASN A 60 18.75 -8.85 -10.22
C ASN A 60 18.36 -10.33 -10.06
N PHE A 61 17.07 -10.61 -10.17
CA PHE A 61 16.55 -11.97 -10.15
C PHE A 61 16.67 -12.62 -11.53
N ILE A 62 17.30 -13.77 -11.58
CA ILE A 62 17.50 -14.55 -12.81
C ILE A 62 17.02 -15.99 -12.63
N GLY A 63 17.02 -16.77 -13.72
CA GLY A 63 16.62 -18.16 -13.69
C GLY A 63 17.25 -19.01 -14.80
N PRO A 64 17.14 -20.34 -14.70
CA PRO A 64 17.74 -21.27 -15.64
C PRO A 64 17.14 -21.09 -17.04
N GLY A 65 18.00 -21.13 -18.07
CA GLY A 65 17.57 -21.03 -19.47
C GLY A 65 17.10 -19.63 -19.91
N CYS A 66 17.28 -18.61 -19.08
CA CYS A 66 16.89 -17.23 -19.40
C CYS A 66 17.85 -16.60 -20.42
N ARG A 67 17.41 -16.46 -21.69
CA ARG A 67 18.19 -15.77 -22.73
C ARG A 67 18.37 -14.29 -22.42
N ASN A 68 17.28 -13.60 -22.06
CA ASN A 68 17.29 -12.15 -21.75
C ASN A 68 18.21 -11.79 -20.58
N CYS A 69 18.43 -12.72 -19.65
CA CYS A 69 19.32 -12.51 -18.51
C CYS A 69 20.78 -12.36 -18.95
N LYS A 70 21.19 -13.06 -20.03
CA LYS A 70 22.55 -12.93 -20.59
C LYS A 70 22.76 -11.56 -21.25
N GLU A 71 21.72 -11.00 -21.85
CA GLU A 71 21.75 -9.69 -22.48
C GLU A 71 21.79 -8.57 -21.43
N PHE A 72 21.09 -8.76 -20.30
CA PHE A 72 21.05 -7.78 -19.22
C PHE A 72 22.28 -7.79 -18.29
N ALA A 73 22.98 -8.94 -18.17
CA ALA A 73 24.15 -9.08 -17.32
C ALA A 73 25.21 -7.96 -17.48
N PRO A 74 25.70 -7.61 -18.70
CA PRO A 74 26.70 -6.55 -18.84
C PRO A 74 26.19 -5.17 -18.43
N ILE A 75 24.90 -4.90 -18.60
CA ILE A 75 24.28 -3.64 -18.17
C ILE A 75 24.24 -3.59 -16.63
N PHE A 76 23.87 -4.70 -15.99
CA PHE A 76 23.84 -4.79 -14.54
C PHE A 76 25.23 -4.66 -13.90
N ASP A 77 26.26 -5.21 -14.52
CA ASP A 77 27.65 -5.05 -14.07
C ASP A 77 28.13 -3.60 -14.19
N GLN A 78 27.70 -2.88 -15.24
CA GLN A 78 27.96 -1.44 -15.35
C GLN A 78 27.22 -0.65 -14.26
N VAL A 79 25.95 -0.95 -13.99
CA VAL A 79 25.21 -0.34 -12.87
C VAL A 79 25.95 -0.57 -11.55
N ASN A 80 26.39 -1.79 -11.25
CA ASN A 80 27.16 -2.10 -10.04
C ASN A 80 28.46 -1.27 -9.96
N THR A 81 29.16 -1.13 -11.09
CA THR A 81 30.39 -0.32 -11.17
C THR A 81 30.12 1.14 -10.82
N GLU A 82 29.07 1.74 -11.39
CA GLU A 82 28.71 3.13 -11.10
C GLU A 82 28.26 3.33 -9.65
N LEU A 83 27.47 2.40 -9.08
CA LEU A 83 27.08 2.44 -7.67
C LEU A 83 28.30 2.44 -6.73
N LEU A 84 29.32 1.63 -7.05
CA LEU A 84 30.57 1.56 -6.28
C LEU A 84 31.42 2.83 -6.45
N LYS A 85 31.50 3.39 -7.67
CA LYS A 85 32.23 4.64 -7.95
C LYS A 85 31.63 5.84 -7.21
N GLU A 86 30.31 5.98 -7.27
CA GLU A 86 29.57 7.05 -6.58
C GLU A 86 29.52 6.85 -5.06
N LYS A 87 30.02 5.72 -4.54
CA LYS A 87 29.97 5.32 -3.13
C LYS A 87 28.54 5.33 -2.60
N LEU A 88 27.60 4.92 -3.44
CA LEU A 88 26.24 4.70 -3.00
C LEU A 88 26.22 3.42 -2.17
N ASP A 89 25.67 3.50 -0.95
CA ASP A 89 25.57 2.37 -0.02
C ASP A 89 24.42 1.43 -0.41
N ILE A 90 24.42 1.03 -1.69
CA ILE A 90 23.42 0.15 -2.30
C ILE A 90 24.19 -1.01 -2.96
N PRO A 91 24.39 -2.13 -2.26
CA PRO A 91 25.00 -3.30 -2.86
C PRO A 91 24.11 -3.83 -4.00
N ALA A 92 24.70 -4.11 -5.16
CA ALA A 92 24.04 -4.78 -6.27
C ALA A 92 24.41 -6.27 -6.28
N VAL A 93 23.39 -7.14 -6.28
CA VAL A 93 23.58 -8.59 -6.17
C VAL A 93 22.68 -9.35 -7.16
N ILE A 94 23.07 -10.57 -7.47
CA ILE A 94 22.32 -11.48 -8.34
C ILE A 94 21.74 -12.61 -7.50
N ILE A 95 20.49 -12.97 -7.75
CA ILE A 95 19.84 -14.15 -7.16
C ILE A 95 19.38 -15.08 -8.25
N ASN A 96 19.90 -16.31 -8.21
CA ASN A 96 19.52 -17.42 -9.08
C ASN A 96 18.89 -18.55 -8.27
N ASN A 97 17.81 -18.24 -7.55
CA ASN A 97 17.09 -19.19 -6.72
C ASN A 97 15.62 -19.25 -7.17
N LEU A 98 15.20 -20.42 -7.67
CA LEU A 98 13.85 -20.61 -8.19
C LEU A 98 12.75 -20.43 -7.15
N ASP A 99 13.00 -20.76 -5.88
CA ASP A 99 12.01 -20.66 -4.82
C ASP A 99 11.76 -19.21 -4.44
N ILE A 100 12.82 -18.40 -4.36
CA ILE A 100 12.71 -16.95 -4.14
C ILE A 100 12.03 -16.26 -5.33
N VAL A 101 12.40 -16.61 -6.57
CA VAL A 101 11.78 -16.06 -7.78
C VAL A 101 10.27 -16.35 -7.81
N LYS A 102 9.86 -17.56 -7.40
CA LYS A 102 8.43 -17.92 -7.29
C LYS A 102 7.75 -17.20 -6.13
N HIS A 103 8.44 -16.98 -5.02
CA HIS A 103 7.87 -16.31 -3.85
C HIS A 103 7.39 -14.88 -4.17
N TYR A 104 8.18 -14.13 -4.94
CA TYR A 104 7.82 -12.77 -5.39
C TYR A 104 6.94 -12.75 -6.66
N ASP A 105 6.58 -13.91 -7.22
CA ASP A 105 5.71 -14.08 -8.39
C ASP A 105 6.08 -13.19 -9.61
N PHE A 106 7.38 -13.14 -9.94
CA PHE A 106 7.85 -12.35 -11.08
C PHE A 106 7.33 -12.90 -12.41
N GLN A 107 6.66 -12.05 -13.20
CA GLN A 107 6.10 -12.45 -14.50
C GLN A 107 7.18 -12.67 -15.59
N LYS A 108 8.33 -11.99 -15.47
CA LYS A 108 9.38 -11.98 -16.50
C LYS A 108 10.76 -12.00 -15.83
N LEU A 109 11.71 -12.68 -16.48
CA LEU A 109 13.11 -12.66 -16.07
C LEU A 109 13.98 -12.06 -17.21
N PRO A 110 15.05 -11.31 -16.87
CA PRO A 110 15.43 -10.90 -15.53
C PRO A 110 14.41 -9.96 -14.89
N SER A 111 14.38 -9.90 -13.56
CA SER A 111 13.57 -8.94 -12.80
C SER A 111 14.49 -8.14 -11.89
N LEU A 112 14.59 -6.83 -12.13
CA LEU A 112 15.38 -5.92 -11.32
C LEU A 112 14.50 -5.32 -10.22
N VAL A 113 14.89 -5.56 -8.97
CA VAL A 113 14.12 -5.13 -7.79
C VAL A 113 15.02 -4.37 -6.84
N PHE A 114 14.55 -3.22 -6.37
CA PHE A 114 15.23 -2.45 -5.34
C PHE A 114 14.51 -2.64 -4.01
N PHE A 115 15.22 -3.15 -3.02
CA PHE A 115 14.73 -3.34 -1.67
C PHE A 115 15.14 -2.14 -0.83
N ARG A 116 14.13 -1.43 -0.32
CA ARG A 116 14.32 -0.44 0.74
C ARG A 116 14.00 -1.11 2.06
N LYS A 117 15.03 -1.57 2.78
CA LYS A 117 14.84 -2.47 3.92
C LYS A 117 14.12 -3.74 3.44
N THR A 118 12.90 -3.99 3.89
CA THR A 118 12.07 -5.14 3.50
C THR A 118 11.03 -4.81 2.43
N VAL A 119 11.00 -3.58 1.91
CA VAL A 119 9.98 -3.11 0.96
C VAL A 119 10.50 -3.17 -0.48
N PRO A 120 10.07 -4.15 -1.29
CA PRO A 120 10.52 -4.30 -2.67
C PRO A 120 9.82 -3.32 -3.62
N ILE A 121 10.52 -2.84 -4.64
CA ILE A 121 9.92 -2.23 -5.84
C ILE A 121 10.52 -2.85 -7.09
N LEU A 122 9.67 -3.24 -8.03
CA LEU A 122 10.07 -3.71 -9.35
C LEU A 122 10.36 -2.53 -10.28
N TYR A 123 11.47 -2.61 -11.01
CA TYR A 123 11.79 -1.71 -12.10
C TYR A 123 11.03 -2.12 -13.38
N GLU A 124 10.31 -1.18 -13.99
CA GLU A 124 9.55 -1.40 -15.25
C GLU A 124 10.18 -0.70 -16.46
N GLY A 125 11.31 -0.02 -16.28
CA GLY A 125 11.95 0.79 -17.31
C GLY A 125 12.82 -0.01 -18.29
N HIS A 126 13.54 0.69 -19.16
CA HIS A 126 14.44 0.03 -20.11
C HIS A 126 15.75 -0.37 -19.43
N HIS A 127 16.43 -1.36 -20.00
CA HIS A 127 17.71 -1.84 -19.50
C HIS A 127 18.86 -0.91 -19.91
N GLU A 128 18.81 0.34 -19.46
CA GLU A 128 19.85 1.36 -19.67
C GLU A 128 20.42 1.79 -18.31
N VAL A 129 21.73 1.99 -18.24
CA VAL A 129 22.44 2.23 -16.98
C VAL A 129 21.94 3.51 -16.32
N GLU A 130 21.86 4.59 -17.09
CA GLU A 130 21.45 5.92 -16.63
C GLU A 130 19.99 5.94 -16.15
N GLU A 131 19.10 5.21 -16.84
CA GLU A 131 17.69 5.11 -16.45
C GLU A 131 17.55 4.36 -15.11
N ILE A 132 18.30 3.26 -14.93
CA ILE A 132 18.31 2.49 -13.68
C ILE A 132 18.85 3.34 -12.52
N LEU A 133 19.97 4.04 -12.71
CA LEU A 133 20.56 4.90 -11.67
C LEU A 133 19.60 6.04 -11.29
N ALA A 134 19.00 6.71 -12.28
CA ALA A 134 17.99 7.75 -12.04
C ALA A 134 16.76 7.19 -11.31
N TRP A 135 16.33 5.98 -11.63
CA TRP A 135 15.24 5.31 -10.91
C TRP A 135 15.61 5.01 -9.45
N LEU A 136 16.81 4.49 -9.18
CA LEU A 136 17.28 4.25 -7.80
C LEU A 136 17.25 5.52 -6.97
N GLU A 137 17.70 6.64 -7.53
CA GLU A 137 17.69 7.93 -6.86
C GLU A 137 16.26 8.39 -6.52
N ASN A 138 15.34 8.28 -7.48
CA ASN A 138 13.95 8.69 -7.31
C ASN A 138 13.11 7.75 -6.45
N THR A 139 13.65 6.56 -6.13
CA THR A 139 12.97 5.51 -5.36
C THR A 139 13.70 5.13 -4.08
N ARG A 140 14.56 6.00 -3.54
CA ARG A 140 15.18 5.77 -2.22
C ARG A 140 14.18 5.70 -1.07
N GLU A 141 13.06 6.42 -1.19
CA GLU A 141 12.00 6.43 -0.18
C GLU A 141 10.80 5.58 -0.59
N VAL A 142 10.17 4.94 0.40
CA VAL A 142 8.93 4.15 0.21
C VAL A 142 7.79 5.11 -0.15
N GLN A 143 7.09 4.81 -1.24
CA GLN A 143 6.00 5.65 -1.73
C GLN A 143 4.65 5.24 -1.15
N GLY A 144 4.44 3.93 -0.91
CA GLY A 144 3.24 3.41 -0.27
C GLY A 144 3.07 3.93 1.15
N ARG A 145 1.85 4.36 1.50
CA ARG A 145 1.51 4.78 2.87
C ARG A 145 0.84 3.66 3.64
N PHE A 146 1.11 3.54 4.93
CA PHE A 146 0.34 2.67 5.82
C PHE A 146 -0.74 3.51 6.49
N LEU A 147 -2.00 3.09 6.35
CA LEU A 147 -3.15 3.71 7.00
C LEU A 147 -3.70 2.78 8.08
N ASN A 148 -4.23 3.36 9.14
CA ASN A 148 -4.82 2.65 10.27
C ASN A 148 -6.18 3.23 10.66
N ASP A 149 -6.86 2.58 11.60
CA ASP A 149 -8.19 2.96 12.09
C ASP A 149 -8.28 4.43 12.56
N LYS A 150 -7.15 5.05 12.96
CA LYS A 150 -7.12 6.43 13.50
C LYS A 150 -6.86 7.49 12.44
N ASP A 151 -5.98 7.22 11.48
CA ASP A 151 -5.53 8.22 10.50
C ASP A 151 -6.24 8.13 9.15
N PHE A 152 -6.89 7.01 8.83
CA PHE A 152 -7.49 6.77 7.53
C PHE A 152 -8.45 7.90 7.13
N GLU A 153 -9.45 8.22 7.96
CA GLU A 153 -10.42 9.25 7.59
C GLU A 153 -9.79 10.64 7.55
N HIS A 154 -8.89 10.92 8.50
CA HIS A 154 -8.22 12.22 8.58
C HIS A 154 -7.40 12.51 7.31
N LEU A 155 -6.67 11.51 6.81
CA LEU A 155 -5.80 11.65 5.64
C LEU A 155 -6.57 11.53 4.31
N THR A 156 -7.48 10.56 4.22
CA THR A 156 -8.17 10.26 2.96
C THR A 156 -9.42 11.09 2.74
N GLN A 157 -10.01 11.67 3.79
CA GLN A 157 -11.33 12.31 3.78
C GLN A 157 -12.34 11.52 2.93
N ALA A 158 -12.29 10.18 3.03
CA ALA A 158 -12.95 9.29 2.07
C ALA A 158 -14.47 9.46 2.08
N SER A 159 -15.08 9.77 3.23
CA SER A 159 -16.52 10.00 3.33
C SER A 159 -16.98 11.33 2.76
N THR A 160 -16.22 12.39 2.98
CA THR A 160 -16.58 13.75 2.52
C THR A 160 -16.14 14.01 1.08
N GLY A 161 -15.10 13.31 0.63
CA GLY A 161 -14.45 13.55 -0.66
C GLY A 161 -13.61 14.83 -0.72
N ALA A 162 -13.36 15.49 0.41
CA ALA A 162 -12.65 16.78 0.48
C ALA A 162 -11.12 16.66 0.49
N THR A 163 -10.56 15.48 0.21
CA THR A 163 -9.11 15.24 0.23
C THR A 163 -8.39 15.86 -0.97
N THR A 164 -7.08 16.11 -0.78
CA THR A 164 -6.17 16.53 -1.84
C THR A 164 -5.72 15.30 -2.65
N GLY A 165 -6.61 14.81 -3.51
CA GLY A 165 -6.32 13.75 -4.48
C GLY A 165 -7.00 12.42 -4.17
N ASP A 166 -7.03 11.55 -5.18
CA ASP A 166 -7.67 10.24 -5.08
C ASP A 166 -6.76 9.27 -4.30
N TRP A 167 -7.36 8.25 -3.69
CA TRP A 167 -6.64 7.24 -2.90
C TRP A 167 -6.90 5.83 -3.41
N LEU A 168 -5.86 5.14 -3.86
CA LEU A 168 -5.90 3.72 -4.16
C LEU A 168 -5.41 2.96 -2.93
N VAL A 169 -6.29 2.17 -2.30
CA VAL A 169 -6.01 1.51 -1.02
C VAL A 169 -6.16 0.00 -1.15
N GLN A 170 -5.13 -0.73 -0.72
CA GLN A 170 -5.17 -2.17 -0.56
C GLN A 170 -5.45 -2.52 0.90
N PHE A 171 -6.44 -3.37 1.12
CA PHE A 171 -6.65 -4.06 2.38
C PHE A 171 -6.01 -5.43 2.26
N CYS A 172 -5.01 -5.69 3.10
CA CYS A 172 -4.32 -6.98 3.12
C CYS A 172 -3.90 -7.38 4.53
N ASP A 173 -3.60 -8.65 4.68
CA ASP A 173 -2.93 -9.20 5.85
C ASP A 173 -1.46 -9.44 5.47
N PRO A 174 -0.50 -8.81 6.16
CA PRO A 174 0.91 -8.87 5.78
C PRO A 174 1.50 -10.29 5.83
N GLU A 175 0.88 -11.23 6.55
CA GLU A 175 1.38 -12.60 6.66
C GLU A 175 0.81 -13.54 5.59
N ARG A 176 -0.20 -13.10 4.82
CA ARG A 176 -0.82 -13.97 3.82
C ARG A 176 -0.02 -14.03 2.53
N PRO A 177 0.22 -15.24 1.97
CA PRO A 177 1.04 -15.40 0.76
C PRO A 177 0.60 -14.53 -0.42
N GLN A 178 -0.71 -14.39 -0.66
CA GLN A 178 -1.21 -13.55 -1.76
C GLN A 178 -0.92 -12.05 -1.54
N CYS A 179 -0.88 -11.61 -0.29
CA CYS A 179 -0.55 -10.23 0.08
C CYS A 179 0.95 -9.96 -0.03
N VAL A 180 1.77 -10.90 0.44
CA VAL A 180 3.23 -10.84 0.33
C VAL A 180 3.66 -10.78 -1.14
N ALA A 181 3.11 -11.64 -1.99
CA ALA A 181 3.40 -11.62 -3.43
C ALA A 181 3.00 -10.31 -4.11
N LEU A 182 1.90 -9.68 -3.66
CA LEU A 182 1.43 -8.41 -4.21
C LEU A 182 2.27 -7.20 -3.77
N GLN A 183 3.07 -7.33 -2.69
CA GLN A 183 3.78 -6.19 -2.11
C GLN A 183 4.69 -5.48 -3.11
N THR A 184 5.48 -6.23 -3.88
CA THR A 184 6.37 -5.66 -4.92
C THR A 184 5.59 -4.87 -5.96
N ILE A 185 4.50 -5.46 -6.45
CA ILE A 185 3.66 -4.84 -7.47
C ILE A 185 2.98 -3.59 -6.90
N TRP A 186 2.51 -3.65 -5.66
CA TRP A 186 1.83 -2.54 -4.99
C TRP A 186 2.73 -1.32 -4.83
N GLU A 187 3.98 -1.52 -4.43
CA GLU A 187 4.96 -0.43 -4.32
C GLU A 187 5.38 0.13 -5.68
N THR A 188 5.47 -0.73 -6.71
CA THR A 188 5.68 -0.23 -8.09
C THR A 188 4.48 0.59 -8.56
N VAL A 189 3.25 0.20 -8.24
CA VAL A 189 2.05 1.01 -8.51
C VAL A 189 2.10 2.34 -7.76
N ALA A 190 2.53 2.34 -6.50
CA ALA A 190 2.71 3.55 -5.70
C ALA A 190 3.70 4.53 -6.35
N TYR A 191 4.84 4.02 -6.82
CA TYR A 191 5.80 4.83 -7.56
C TYR A 191 5.25 5.34 -8.90
N ARG A 192 4.60 4.48 -9.68
CA ARG A 192 4.05 4.83 -11.00
C ARG A 192 2.97 5.91 -10.92
N LEU A 193 2.15 5.88 -9.87
CA LEU A 193 1.06 6.81 -9.63
C LEU A 193 1.46 8.01 -8.76
N LYS A 194 2.74 8.11 -8.39
CA LYS A 194 3.30 9.23 -7.62
C LYS A 194 2.86 10.56 -8.23
N ASP A 195 2.52 11.49 -7.36
CA ASP A 195 2.01 12.84 -7.67
C ASP A 195 0.63 12.90 -8.35
N ARG A 196 0.03 11.77 -8.73
CA ARG A 196 -1.30 11.71 -9.36
C ARG A 196 -2.37 11.09 -8.45
N ILE A 197 -2.04 9.97 -7.81
CA ILE A 197 -2.95 9.21 -6.94
C ILE A 197 -2.16 8.73 -5.73
N ASN A 198 -2.70 8.93 -4.53
CA ASN A 198 -2.10 8.43 -3.30
C ASN A 198 -2.32 6.91 -3.21
N VAL A 199 -1.27 6.15 -2.93
CA VAL A 199 -1.36 4.69 -2.79
C VAL A 199 -1.09 4.29 -1.34
N ALA A 200 -1.96 3.46 -0.78
CA ALA A 200 -1.86 3.09 0.63
C ALA A 200 -2.25 1.63 0.91
N THR A 201 -1.77 1.12 2.04
CA THR A 201 -2.04 -0.21 2.55
C THR A 201 -2.68 -0.12 3.91
N VAL A 202 -3.71 -0.92 4.14
CA VAL A 202 -4.36 -1.13 5.44
C VAL A 202 -4.16 -2.58 5.84
N ASP A 203 -3.54 -2.79 7.00
CA ASP A 203 -3.42 -4.12 7.60
C ASP A 203 -4.75 -4.56 8.22
N THR A 204 -5.33 -5.62 7.67
CA THR A 204 -6.64 -6.15 8.10
C THR A 204 -6.61 -6.86 9.45
N THR A 205 -5.43 -7.25 9.95
CA THR A 205 -5.30 -7.95 11.25
C THR A 205 -5.44 -6.98 12.42
N THR A 206 -4.89 -5.76 12.26
CA THR A 206 -4.85 -4.72 13.28
C THR A 206 -5.99 -3.71 13.17
N ASN A 207 -6.54 -3.49 11.97
CA ASN A 207 -7.51 -2.41 11.69
C ASN A 207 -8.95 -2.92 11.50
N LYS A 208 -9.54 -3.43 12.59
CA LYS A 208 -10.87 -4.08 12.57
C LYS A 208 -11.99 -3.10 12.26
N ALA A 209 -11.87 -1.83 12.66
CA ALA A 209 -12.92 -0.85 12.40
C ALA A 209 -13.03 -0.56 10.90
N LEU A 210 -11.89 -0.39 10.21
CA LEU A 210 -11.85 -0.25 8.76
C LEU A 210 -12.36 -1.50 8.04
N VAL A 211 -11.98 -2.70 8.50
CA VAL A 211 -12.50 -3.97 7.94
C VAL A 211 -14.03 -4.04 8.03
N LYS A 212 -14.62 -3.68 9.18
CA LYS A 212 -16.10 -3.63 9.37
C LYS A 212 -16.71 -2.55 8.48
N ARG A 213 -16.16 -1.33 8.47
CA ARG A 213 -16.67 -0.16 7.75
C ARG A 213 -16.75 -0.38 6.24
N PHE A 214 -15.72 -1.01 5.67
CA PHE A 214 -15.64 -1.26 4.22
C PHE A 214 -16.06 -2.68 3.83
N ASN A 215 -16.63 -3.46 4.76
CA ASN A 215 -17.09 -4.82 4.55
C ASN A 215 -16.02 -5.72 3.88
N ILE A 216 -14.79 -5.63 4.37
CA ILE A 216 -13.65 -6.37 3.81
C ILE A 216 -13.75 -7.83 4.23
N ALA A 217 -13.93 -8.72 3.26
CA ALA A 217 -13.88 -10.15 3.49
C ALA A 217 -12.42 -10.59 3.68
N VAL A 218 -11.94 -10.59 4.94
CA VAL A 218 -10.53 -10.90 5.28
C VAL A 218 -10.04 -12.15 4.55
N GLN A 219 -10.81 -13.24 4.52
CA GLN A 219 -10.43 -14.48 3.83
C GLN A 219 -10.26 -14.38 2.30
N LYS A 220 -10.69 -13.29 1.68
CA LYS A 220 -10.62 -13.04 0.23
C LYS A 220 -9.63 -11.94 -0.14
N THR A 221 -8.90 -11.37 0.81
CA THR A 221 -7.93 -10.31 0.45
C THR A 221 -6.73 -10.89 -0.32
N PRO A 222 -6.01 -10.09 -1.12
CA PRO A 222 -6.08 -8.62 -1.24
C PRO A 222 -7.43 -8.08 -1.71
N THR A 223 -7.86 -6.95 -1.16
CA THR A 223 -9.02 -6.19 -1.66
C THR A 223 -8.55 -4.77 -1.93
N VAL A 224 -8.72 -4.31 -3.17
CA VAL A 224 -8.28 -2.98 -3.60
C VAL A 224 -9.50 -2.10 -3.86
N LEU A 225 -9.52 -0.93 -3.24
CA LEU A 225 -10.54 0.09 -3.40
C LEU A 225 -9.91 1.40 -3.85
N LEU A 226 -10.51 2.06 -4.84
CA LEU A 226 -10.22 3.46 -5.16
C LEU A 226 -11.24 4.35 -4.46
N PHE A 227 -10.78 5.31 -3.67
CA PHE A 227 -11.58 6.36 -3.06
C PHE A 227 -11.44 7.65 -3.86
N ARG A 228 -12.58 8.16 -4.35
CA ARG A 228 -12.64 9.37 -5.16
C ARG A 228 -13.96 10.11 -4.91
N LYS A 229 -13.86 11.37 -4.48
CA LYS A 229 -15.00 12.29 -4.33
C LYS A 229 -16.17 11.68 -3.53
N GLY A 230 -15.90 11.14 -2.35
CA GLY A 230 -16.92 10.57 -1.47
C GLY A 230 -17.42 9.18 -1.87
N ASN A 231 -16.85 8.58 -2.94
CA ASN A 231 -17.23 7.26 -3.43
C ASN A 231 -16.04 6.29 -3.39
N GLN A 232 -16.35 5.02 -3.23
CA GLN A 232 -15.41 3.90 -3.35
C GLN A 232 -15.73 3.08 -4.60
N TYR A 233 -14.69 2.61 -5.29
CA TYR A 233 -14.78 1.78 -6.47
C TYR A 233 -13.94 0.53 -6.24
N PRO A 234 -14.54 -0.68 -6.22
CA PRO A 234 -13.79 -1.90 -6.03
C PRO A 234 -13.02 -2.32 -7.30
N TYR A 235 -11.77 -2.75 -7.13
CA TYR A 235 -11.05 -3.42 -8.20
C TYR A 235 -11.61 -4.83 -8.41
N GLY A 236 -12.12 -5.10 -9.61
CA GLY A 236 -12.86 -6.34 -9.91
C GLY A 236 -12.12 -7.37 -10.76
N LEU A 237 -10.87 -7.11 -11.17
CA LEU A 237 -10.11 -8.04 -12.01
C LEU A 237 -9.37 -9.08 -11.16
N PHE A 238 -9.22 -10.29 -11.71
CA PHE A 238 -8.51 -11.38 -11.04
C PHE A 238 -6.99 -11.18 -10.99
N HIS A 239 -6.43 -10.35 -11.86
CA HIS A 239 -4.99 -10.16 -12.00
C HIS A 239 -4.55 -8.83 -11.39
N TYR A 240 -3.57 -8.87 -10.48
CA TYR A 240 -3.02 -7.69 -9.81
C TYR A 240 -1.69 -7.28 -10.45
N GLY A 241 -1.70 -6.92 -11.74
CA GLY A 241 -0.50 -6.41 -12.41
C GLY A 241 -0.34 -4.90 -12.20
N VAL A 242 0.88 -4.40 -12.31
CA VAL A 242 1.16 -2.95 -12.17
C VAL A 242 0.32 -2.14 -13.17
N ALA A 243 0.36 -2.53 -14.45
CA ALA A 243 -0.39 -1.84 -15.51
C ALA A 243 -1.91 -1.88 -15.28
N SER A 244 -2.46 -3.00 -14.81
CA SER A 244 -3.91 -3.14 -14.61
C SER A 244 -4.39 -2.33 -13.40
N LEU A 245 -3.64 -2.32 -12.30
CA LEU A 245 -3.93 -1.51 -11.11
C LEU A 245 -3.81 -0.01 -11.41
N ALA A 246 -2.73 0.41 -12.08
CA ALA A 246 -2.53 1.80 -12.46
C ALA A 246 -3.62 2.28 -13.43
N HIS A 247 -3.93 1.49 -14.46
CA HIS A 247 -4.97 1.82 -15.41
C HIS A 247 -6.36 1.86 -14.77
N PHE A 248 -6.65 0.97 -13.81
CA PHE A 248 -7.87 1.03 -13.03
C PHE A 248 -8.00 2.34 -12.27
N ALA A 249 -6.96 2.73 -11.53
CA ALA A 249 -6.96 3.93 -10.71
C ALA A 249 -7.12 5.21 -11.57
N GLU A 250 -6.54 5.24 -12.76
CA GLU A 250 -6.57 6.41 -13.65
C GLU A 250 -7.84 6.47 -14.53
N GLN A 251 -8.32 5.32 -15.02
CA GLN A 251 -9.32 5.26 -16.08
C GLN A 251 -10.45 4.25 -15.80
N SER A 252 -10.13 2.97 -15.56
CA SER A 252 -11.17 1.92 -15.62
C SER A 252 -12.19 2.00 -14.50
N TYR A 253 -11.87 2.64 -13.36
CA TYR A 253 -12.84 2.83 -12.27
C TYR A 253 -14.14 3.51 -12.73
N LYS A 254 -14.08 4.32 -13.80
CA LYS A 254 -15.25 5.02 -14.38
C LYS A 254 -16.31 4.05 -14.92
N HIS A 255 -15.91 2.82 -15.24
CA HIS A 255 -16.80 1.76 -15.72
C HIS A 255 -17.24 0.82 -14.59
N VAL A 256 -16.73 1.01 -13.39
CA VAL A 256 -17.11 0.26 -12.20
C VAL A 256 -18.23 1.01 -11.49
N GLN A 257 -19.23 0.27 -11.02
CA GLN A 257 -20.27 0.84 -10.18
C GLN A 257 -19.68 1.24 -8.82
N GLY A 258 -19.50 2.54 -8.61
CA GLY A 258 -19.08 3.09 -7.32
C GLY A 258 -20.21 3.07 -6.30
N SER A 259 -19.84 3.08 -5.03
CA SER A 259 -20.78 3.25 -3.90
C SER A 259 -20.31 4.41 -3.01
N PRO A 260 -21.23 5.11 -2.32
CA PRO A 260 -20.84 6.16 -1.39
C PRO A 260 -20.06 5.57 -0.21
N VAL A 261 -19.07 6.32 0.27
CA VAL A 261 -18.29 5.95 1.46
C VAL A 261 -19.08 6.35 2.69
N LEU A 262 -19.43 5.38 3.53
CA LEU A 262 -20.10 5.65 4.80
C LEU A 262 -19.15 6.41 5.74
N PRO A 263 -19.63 7.42 6.49
CA PRO A 263 -18.82 8.08 7.51
C PRO A 263 -18.33 7.07 8.56
N PRO A 264 -17.22 7.36 9.27
CA PRO A 264 -16.81 6.51 10.39
C PRO A 264 -17.93 6.50 11.46
N PRO A 265 -18.11 5.38 12.19
CA PRO A 265 -19.07 5.33 13.29
C PRO A 265 -18.76 6.44 14.29
N ALA A 266 -19.79 7.10 14.79
CA ALA A 266 -19.64 8.14 15.79
C ALA A 266 -19.14 7.54 17.12
N PRO A 267 -18.44 8.31 17.97
CA PRO A 267 -17.88 7.81 19.24
C PRO A 267 -18.91 7.17 20.19
N PHE A 268 -20.19 7.48 20.03
CA PHE A 268 -21.29 6.96 20.85
C PHE A 268 -22.07 5.81 20.17
N ASP A 269 -21.75 5.48 18.92
CA ASP A 269 -22.45 4.41 18.19
C ASP A 269 -22.12 3.05 18.80
N ASP A 270 -20.87 2.83 19.23
CA ASP A 270 -20.46 1.60 19.92
C ASP A 270 -21.23 1.39 21.22
N LEU A 271 -21.44 2.47 21.99
CA LEU A 271 -22.26 2.44 23.21
C LEU A 271 -23.72 2.12 22.88
N THR A 272 -24.24 2.71 21.80
CA THR A 272 -25.62 2.47 21.36
C THR A 272 -25.79 1.04 20.85
N GLU A 273 -24.80 0.47 20.16
CA GLU A 273 -24.78 -0.91 19.69
C GLU A 273 -24.66 -1.91 20.86
N ASP A 274 -23.82 -1.64 21.87
CA ASP A 274 -23.73 -2.45 23.09
C ASP A 274 -25.04 -2.39 23.91
N ILE A 275 -25.63 -1.21 24.08
CA ILE A 275 -26.94 -1.05 24.70
C ILE A 275 -28.00 -1.81 23.90
N ALA A 276 -28.04 -1.67 22.57
CA ALA A 276 -28.99 -2.36 21.72
C ALA A 276 -28.83 -3.88 21.77
N ASN A 277 -27.60 -4.39 21.80
CA ASN A 277 -27.31 -5.81 21.92
C ASN A 277 -27.65 -6.36 23.30
N LYS A 278 -27.37 -5.60 24.38
CA LYS A 278 -27.84 -5.92 25.73
C LYS A 278 -29.36 -5.90 25.83
N LEU A 279 -30.04 -4.94 25.21
CA LEU A 279 -31.50 -4.89 25.13
C LEU A 279 -32.06 -6.09 24.36
N LYS A 280 -31.44 -6.49 23.25
CA LYS A 280 -31.80 -7.71 22.50
C LYS A 280 -31.56 -8.98 23.34
N ALA A 281 -30.48 -9.04 24.11
CA ALA A 281 -30.20 -10.15 25.03
C ALA A 281 -31.17 -10.20 26.23
N VAL A 282 -31.76 -9.06 26.60
CA VAL A 282 -32.89 -8.93 27.56
C VAL A 282 -34.24 -9.18 26.88
N GLN A 283 -34.28 -9.21 25.54
CA GLN A 283 -35.42 -9.63 24.71
C GLN A 283 -35.40 -11.11 24.24
N PRO A 284 -35.13 -12.15 25.06
CA PRO A 284 -35.38 -13.51 24.63
C PRO A 284 -36.81 -13.90 25.02
N GLY A 285 -37.70 -13.90 24.02
CA GLY A 285 -38.98 -14.62 24.06
C GLY A 285 -40.11 -13.88 24.78
N GLY A 286 -41.32 -14.00 24.23
CA GLY A 286 -42.55 -13.29 24.64
C GLY A 286 -42.94 -13.33 26.13
N ARG A 287 -42.19 -14.01 27.01
CA ARG A 287 -42.40 -14.01 28.46
C ARG A 287 -42.20 -12.64 29.11
N GLY A 288 -41.20 -11.85 28.73
CA GLY A 288 -40.98 -10.52 29.35
C GLY A 288 -42.12 -9.53 29.06
N VAL A 289 -42.56 -9.50 27.80
CA VAL A 289 -43.72 -8.70 27.36
C VAL A 289 -45.02 -9.24 27.97
N PHE A 290 -45.18 -10.56 28.06
CA PHE A 290 -46.33 -11.19 28.70
C PHE A 290 -46.40 -10.87 30.20
N VAL A 291 -45.27 -10.84 30.91
CA VAL A 291 -45.22 -10.48 32.34
C VAL A 291 -45.62 -9.01 32.54
N LEU A 292 -45.17 -8.10 31.68
CA LEU A 292 -45.57 -6.69 31.76
C LEU A 292 -47.05 -6.48 31.41
N ILE A 293 -47.58 -7.14 30.38
CA ILE A 293 -48.99 -7.06 29.99
C ILE A 293 -49.90 -7.72 31.04
N VAL A 294 -49.57 -8.93 31.51
CA VAL A 294 -50.35 -9.62 32.54
C VAL A 294 -50.27 -8.87 33.87
N GLY A 295 -49.08 -8.37 34.24
CA GLY A 295 -48.90 -7.55 35.44
C GLY A 295 -49.78 -6.30 35.41
N SER A 296 -49.78 -5.57 34.29
CA SER A 296 -50.59 -4.37 34.12
C SER A 296 -52.10 -4.67 34.08
N LEU A 297 -52.54 -5.79 33.50
CA LEU A 297 -53.94 -6.24 33.53
C LEU A 297 -54.41 -6.67 34.94
N VAL A 298 -53.57 -7.35 35.71
CA VAL A 298 -53.87 -7.74 37.11
C VAL A 298 -53.97 -6.52 38.00
N ILE A 299 -53.06 -5.55 37.84
CA ILE A 299 -53.13 -4.28 38.58
C ILE A 299 -54.44 -3.54 38.22
N PHE A 300 -54.78 -3.48 36.93
CA PHE A 300 -56.02 -2.84 36.48
C PHE A 300 -57.27 -3.54 37.05
N SER A 301 -57.30 -4.87 37.10
CA SER A 301 -58.43 -5.61 37.68
C SER A 301 -58.55 -5.41 39.19
N LEU A 302 -57.43 -5.36 39.92
CA LEU A 302 -57.41 -5.07 41.36
C LEU A 302 -57.86 -3.63 41.65
N VAL A 303 -57.47 -2.67 40.82
CA VAL A 303 -57.94 -1.28 40.91
C VAL A 303 -59.43 -1.19 40.64
N LEU A 304 -59.93 -1.84 39.57
CA LEU A 304 -61.37 -1.90 39.28
C LEU A 304 -62.14 -2.56 40.43
N CYS A 305 -61.65 -3.68 40.97
CA CYS A 305 -62.28 -4.38 42.09
C CYS A 305 -62.36 -3.47 43.33
N LYS A 306 -61.29 -2.74 43.66
CA LYS A 306 -61.32 -1.72 44.74
C LYS A 306 -62.32 -0.59 44.46
N VAL A 307 -62.44 -0.13 43.21
CA VAL A 307 -63.40 0.93 42.83
C VAL A 307 -64.84 0.43 42.96
N PHE A 308 -65.14 -0.81 42.54
CA PHE A 308 -66.47 -1.41 42.67
C PHE A 308 -66.84 -1.74 44.12
N LEU A 309 -65.91 -2.27 44.92
CA LEU A 309 -66.13 -2.49 46.35
C LEU A 309 -66.38 -1.18 47.10
N LYS A 310 -65.70 -0.08 46.71
CA LYS A 310 -65.94 1.26 47.26
C LYS A 310 -67.31 1.83 46.86
N ARG A 311 -67.83 1.49 45.67
CA ARG A 311 -69.20 1.87 45.23
C ARG A 311 -70.30 1.03 45.91
N GLY A 312 -70.06 -0.25 46.16
CA GLY A 312 -71.01 -1.14 46.84
C GLY A 312 -71.25 -0.77 48.32
N ASN A 313 -70.22 -0.25 49.00
CA ASN A 313 -70.34 0.15 50.41
C ASN A 313 -71.02 1.50 50.64
N ASN A 314 -71.34 2.26 49.58
CA ASN A 314 -71.98 3.58 49.65
C ASN A 314 -73.51 3.54 49.45
N GLN A 315 -74.13 2.36 49.31
CA GLN A 315 -75.58 2.23 49.10
C GLN A 315 -76.40 1.71 50.30
N THR A 316 -75.81 1.47 51.47
CA THR A 316 -76.53 0.93 52.65
C THR A 316 -76.74 1.92 53.81
N THR A 317 -76.49 3.22 53.63
CA THR A 317 -76.77 4.24 54.65
C THR A 317 -77.73 5.31 54.13
N GLY A 318 -79.04 5.00 54.10
CA GLY A 318 -80.03 6.02 53.73
C GLY A 318 -81.49 5.56 53.68
N ARG A 319 -82.07 5.16 54.81
CA ARG A 319 -83.55 5.15 54.96
C ARG A 319 -83.97 5.67 56.33
N GLY A 320 -84.17 6.99 56.41
CA GLY A 320 -84.96 7.66 57.44
C GLY A 320 -86.45 7.73 57.05
N PRO A 321 -87.36 8.00 58.00
CA PRO A 321 -88.73 7.48 58.01
C PRO A 321 -89.72 8.35 57.21
N LYS A 322 -90.75 7.71 56.64
CA LYS A 322 -91.93 8.40 56.09
C LYS A 322 -93.15 8.24 57.01
N LYS A 323 -93.74 9.40 57.30
CA LYS A 323 -94.97 9.67 58.05
C LYS A 323 -96.25 9.38 57.24
N GLY A 324 -97.36 9.24 57.96
CA GLY A 324 -98.77 9.42 57.53
C GLY A 324 -99.49 8.09 57.33
N VAL A 325 -100.62 7.77 57.95
CA VAL A 325 -101.75 8.58 58.48
C VAL A 325 -102.27 7.94 59.76
#